data_AF-A0A8B3LZM8-F1
#
_entry.id   AF-A0A8B3LZM8-F1
#
_cell.length_a   1.000
_cell.length_b   1.000
_cell.length_c   1.000
_cell.angle_alpha   90.00
_cell.angle_beta   90.00
_cell.angle_gamma   90.00
#
_symmetry.space_group_name_H-M   'P 1'
#
loop_
_entity.id
_entity.type
_entity.pdbx_description
1 polymer ?
#
loop_
_entity_poly.entity_id
_entity_poly.type
_entity_poly.pdbx_seq_one_letter_code
_entity_poly.pdbx_strand_id
1 'polypeptide(L)'
;VYDAGHLKAHPKQKVTRIFFYYGHDPVSRPNEEPTVNSDTSYNAFIATTVRGAKSPEWAGGWCNHASEDGKTGPVHCGMECDRTLASLKVDDKGRLFLSDLQPDIYLDAGSEEELGAAEYSRQALGKDDDNFRLDPIPAATCKAEFARIDPVDPALGPPLRERLKPDQAFCYGRDYDAAHLGSHPDQLTRSIRVFRGKVELASFASGGDAANWPDGADIAVTVTTRQKSAEVTQTYSCQGEADQWRCAASSKMSDSSCDIAQKEIFLKRGANGTMMLANPNSALAIVDLCSKAADGKTKSDDKVYRLQPMPQSACSP
;
A
#
# COMPACT_ATOMS: atom_id res chain seq x y z
N VAL A 1 -19.89 -0.48 -19.77
CA VAL A 1 -18.86 -0.24 -20.82
C VAL A 1 -19.58 0.11 -22.11
N TYR A 2 -19.21 1.23 -22.74
CA TYR A 2 -19.84 1.71 -23.95
C TYR A 2 -19.02 1.33 -25.18
N ASP A 3 -19.71 0.90 -26.24
CA ASP A 3 -19.08 0.60 -27.51
C ASP A 3 -18.93 1.84 -28.41
N ALA A 4 -18.23 1.67 -29.53
CA ALA A 4 -18.00 2.75 -30.48
C ALA A 4 -19.30 3.29 -31.13
N GLY A 5 -20.34 2.46 -31.25
CA GLY A 5 -21.63 2.85 -31.81
C GLY A 5 -22.37 3.81 -30.88
N HIS A 6 -22.49 3.45 -29.61
CA HIS A 6 -23.04 4.29 -28.54
C HIS A 6 -22.28 5.62 -28.46
N LEU A 7 -20.95 5.54 -28.38
CA LEU A 7 -20.09 6.71 -28.28
C LEU A 7 -20.13 7.61 -29.52
N LYS A 8 -20.52 7.10 -30.70
CA LYS A 8 -20.77 7.92 -31.89
C LYS A 8 -22.13 8.63 -31.83
N ALA A 9 -23.15 8.00 -31.25
CA ALA A 9 -24.47 8.60 -31.05
C ALA A 9 -24.49 9.66 -29.94
N HIS A 10 -23.56 9.57 -28.98
CA HIS A 10 -23.43 10.47 -27.83
C HIS A 10 -22.09 11.22 -27.88
N PRO A 11 -21.92 12.22 -28.76
CA PRO A 11 -20.64 12.91 -28.96
C PRO A 11 -20.19 13.76 -27.77
N LYS A 12 -21.11 14.15 -26.87
CA LYS A 12 -20.77 14.91 -25.66
C LYS A 12 -20.49 14.01 -24.45
N GLN A 13 -20.70 12.70 -24.56
CA GLN A 13 -20.32 11.71 -23.55
C GLN A 13 -18.81 11.44 -23.67
N LYS A 14 -18.02 11.75 -22.63
CA LYS A 14 -16.59 11.42 -22.59
C LYS A 14 -16.35 10.07 -21.95
N VAL A 15 -17.17 9.65 -20.99
CA VAL A 15 -17.02 8.39 -20.26
C VAL A 15 -17.29 7.22 -21.21
N THR A 16 -16.28 6.35 -21.35
CA THR A 16 -16.36 5.11 -22.15
C THR A 16 -16.57 3.88 -21.26
N ARG A 17 -16.14 3.97 -20.00
CA ARG A 17 -16.28 2.93 -18.99
C ARG A 17 -16.63 3.59 -17.67
N ILE A 18 -17.56 2.99 -16.95
CA ILE A 18 -17.94 3.41 -15.60
C ILE A 18 -18.19 2.15 -14.78
N PHE A 19 -17.67 2.14 -13.56
CA PHE A 19 -17.82 1.07 -12.59
C PHE A 19 -18.09 1.70 -11.22
N PHE A 20 -18.99 1.07 -10.48
CA PHE A 20 -19.30 1.42 -9.11
C PHE A 20 -19.05 0.20 -8.22
N TYR A 21 -18.38 0.40 -7.10
CA TYR A 21 -18.06 -0.64 -6.14
C TYR A 21 -18.43 -0.17 -4.73
N TYR A 22 -19.18 -1.01 -4.02
CA TYR A 22 -19.52 -0.83 -2.62
C TYR A 22 -18.79 -1.89 -1.78
N GLY A 23 -18.04 -1.46 -0.76
CA GLY A 23 -17.21 -2.31 0.10
C GLY A 23 -15.87 -1.66 0.42
N HIS A 24 -14.89 -2.47 0.83
CA HIS A 24 -13.53 -1.98 1.17
C HIS A 24 -12.78 -1.42 -0.03
N ASP A 25 -11.98 -0.37 0.22
CA ASP A 25 -11.19 0.33 -0.78
C ASP A 25 -10.55 -0.58 -1.85
N PRO A 26 -11.00 -0.48 -3.12
CA PRO A 26 -10.50 -1.27 -4.23
C PRO A 26 -9.29 -0.63 -4.92
N VAL A 27 -8.86 0.57 -4.50
CA VAL A 27 -7.80 1.37 -5.13
C VAL A 27 -6.55 1.40 -4.29
N SER A 28 -6.69 1.75 -3.00
CA SER A 28 -5.55 1.70 -2.10
C SER A 28 -5.02 0.28 -2.11
N ARG A 29 -3.71 0.20 -2.31
CA ARG A 29 -2.97 -1.04 -2.17
C ARG A 29 -2.24 -1.00 -0.86
N PRO A 30 -2.90 -1.32 0.26
CA PRO A 30 -2.18 -2.00 1.30
C PRO A 30 -1.62 -3.27 0.68
N ASN A 31 -0.38 -3.20 0.28
CA ASN A 31 0.45 -4.22 -0.34
C ASN A 31 0.75 -5.35 0.67
N GLU A 32 0.21 -5.25 1.90
CA GLU A 32 0.06 -6.32 2.90
C GLU A 32 -1.39 -6.68 3.23
N GLU A 33 -2.37 -6.25 2.43
CA GLU A 33 -3.81 -6.29 2.71
C GLU A 33 -4.20 -5.80 4.11
N PRO A 34 -5.23 -4.94 4.22
CA PRO A 34 -5.74 -4.62 5.53
C PRO A 34 -6.22 -5.92 6.21
N THR A 35 -6.04 -6.03 7.52
CA THR A 35 -6.83 -6.99 8.30
C THR A 35 -8.30 -6.81 7.93
N VAL A 36 -9.13 -7.84 8.12
CA VAL A 36 -10.58 -7.84 7.77
C VAL A 36 -11.34 -6.62 8.34
N ASN A 37 -10.73 -5.84 9.24
CA ASN A 37 -11.28 -4.68 9.94
C ASN A 37 -10.45 -3.38 9.81
N SER A 38 -9.48 -3.26 8.89
CA SER A 38 -8.81 -1.97 8.68
C SER A 38 -9.73 -1.07 7.84
N ASP A 39 -10.58 -0.34 8.53
CA ASP A 39 -11.56 0.57 7.95
C ASP A 39 -10.88 1.62 7.07
N THR A 40 -11.19 1.59 5.77
CA THR A 40 -11.14 2.81 4.96
C THR A 40 -12.33 3.67 5.35
N SER A 41 -12.17 4.98 5.47
CA SER A 41 -13.30 5.86 5.80
C SER A 41 -14.43 5.69 4.78
N TYR A 42 -14.11 5.55 3.50
CA TYR A 42 -15.08 5.37 2.41
C TYR A 42 -15.61 3.93 2.29
N ASN A 43 -16.88 3.82 1.90
CA ASN A 43 -17.56 2.54 1.63
C ASN A 43 -18.02 2.39 0.18
N ALA A 44 -17.82 3.42 -0.65
CA ALA A 44 -18.26 3.44 -2.04
C ALA A 44 -17.25 4.14 -2.94
N PHE A 45 -17.09 3.58 -4.15
CA PHE A 45 -16.04 3.97 -5.07
C PHE A 45 -16.59 3.98 -6.50
N ILE A 46 -16.22 5.01 -7.26
CA ILE A 46 -16.52 5.12 -8.69
C ILE A 46 -15.20 5.14 -9.47
N ALA A 47 -15.15 4.41 -10.57
CA ALA A 47 -14.07 4.51 -11.54
C ALA A 47 -14.64 4.81 -12.92
N THR A 48 -14.10 5.81 -13.60
CA THR A 48 -14.44 6.09 -14.99
C THR A 48 -13.20 6.11 -15.89
N THR A 49 -13.38 5.75 -17.15
CA THR A 49 -12.35 5.91 -18.19
C THR A 49 -12.92 6.74 -19.31
N VAL A 50 -12.34 7.92 -19.55
CA VAL A 50 -12.76 8.81 -20.63
C VAL A 50 -12.08 8.45 -21.96
N ARG A 51 -12.60 9.00 -23.06
CA ARG A 51 -12.03 8.79 -24.41
C ARG A 51 -10.56 9.14 -24.46
N GLY A 52 -9.73 8.21 -24.95
CA GLY A 52 -8.29 8.42 -25.11
C GLY A 52 -7.47 8.29 -23.83
N ALA A 53 -8.10 8.10 -22.66
CA ALA A 53 -7.39 7.86 -21.41
C ALA A 53 -6.75 6.45 -21.40
N LYS A 54 -5.55 6.36 -20.84
CA LYS A 54 -4.80 5.09 -20.71
C LYS A 54 -5.19 4.31 -19.45
N SER A 55 -5.59 5.02 -18.41
CA SER A 55 -6.01 4.49 -17.11
C SER A 55 -7.35 5.10 -16.69
N PRO A 56 -8.11 4.45 -15.80
CA PRO A 56 -9.25 5.08 -15.16
C PRO A 56 -8.81 6.16 -14.16
N GLU A 57 -9.74 7.06 -13.87
CA GLU A 57 -9.72 7.94 -12.69
C GLU A 57 -10.76 7.44 -11.68
N TRP A 58 -10.59 7.77 -10.40
CA TRP A 58 -11.46 7.27 -9.34
C TRP A 58 -11.78 8.33 -8.29
N ALA A 59 -12.92 8.14 -7.63
CA ALA A 59 -13.33 8.90 -6.45
C ALA A 59 -14.00 7.96 -5.44
N GLY A 60 -13.81 8.26 -4.16
CA GLY A 60 -14.41 7.54 -3.04
C GLY A 60 -15.39 8.43 -2.26
N GLY A 61 -16.34 7.81 -1.57
CA GLY A 61 -17.32 8.53 -0.76
C GLY A 61 -18.04 7.64 0.25
N TRP A 62 -18.97 8.27 0.96
CA TRP A 62 -19.86 7.62 1.94
C TRP A 62 -21.26 7.55 1.39
N CYS A 63 -21.71 6.35 1.05
CA CYS A 63 -23.09 6.08 0.66
C CYS A 63 -23.90 5.61 1.86
N ASN A 64 -25.04 6.27 2.10
CA ASN A 64 -26.02 5.87 3.10
C ASN A 64 -27.45 6.02 2.54
N HIS A 65 -28.38 5.22 3.05
CA HIS A 65 -29.80 5.44 2.78
C HIS A 65 -30.23 6.80 3.36
N ALA A 66 -31.04 7.55 2.62
CA ALA A 66 -31.58 8.83 3.07
C ALA A 66 -32.61 8.67 4.21
N SER A 67 -33.21 7.49 4.35
CA SER A 67 -34.17 7.21 5.42
C SER A 67 -33.46 6.90 6.74
N GLU A 68 -34.06 7.33 7.84
CA GLU A 68 -33.58 7.01 9.20
C GLU A 68 -33.62 5.51 9.51
N ASP A 69 -34.46 4.73 8.81
CA ASP A 69 -34.52 3.27 8.97
C ASP A 69 -33.35 2.53 8.31
N GLY A 70 -32.50 3.24 7.54
CA GLY A 70 -31.33 2.72 6.86
C GLY A 70 -31.61 1.66 5.80
N LYS A 71 -32.88 1.45 5.41
CA LYS A 71 -33.32 0.32 4.58
C LYS A 71 -34.21 0.73 3.42
N THR A 72 -34.74 1.95 3.43
CA THR A 72 -35.67 2.43 2.42
C THR A 72 -35.18 3.73 1.79
N GLY A 73 -35.84 4.20 0.73
CA GLY A 73 -35.50 5.46 0.08
C GLY A 73 -34.22 5.46 -0.77
N PRO A 74 -33.92 6.61 -1.40
CA PRO A 74 -32.73 6.78 -2.24
C PRO A 74 -31.45 6.68 -1.40
N VAL A 75 -30.38 6.19 -2.02
CA VAL A 75 -29.06 6.16 -1.41
C VAL A 75 -28.29 7.38 -1.91
N HIS A 76 -27.82 8.23 -1.00
CA HIS A 76 -27.00 9.38 -1.33
C HIS A 76 -25.56 9.13 -0.92
N CYS A 77 -24.65 9.48 -1.81
CA CYS A 77 -23.23 9.30 -1.62
C CYS A 77 -22.54 10.65 -1.54
N GLY A 78 -22.06 11.00 -0.36
CA GLY A 78 -21.28 12.21 -0.11
C GLY A 78 -19.78 11.96 -0.28
N MET A 79 -19.04 13.05 -0.47
CA MET A 79 -17.58 13.12 -0.46
C MET A 79 -17.13 14.20 0.53
N GLU A 80 -15.83 14.29 0.72
CA GLU A 80 -15.22 15.40 1.46
C GLU A 80 -15.64 16.77 0.90
N CYS A 81 -15.66 17.76 1.78
CA CYS A 81 -16.09 19.14 1.49
C CYS A 81 -17.54 19.26 0.99
N ASP A 82 -18.45 18.44 1.54
CA ASP A 82 -19.90 18.42 1.22
C ASP A 82 -20.20 18.19 -0.27
N ARG A 83 -19.26 17.60 -1.00
CA ARG A 83 -19.45 17.26 -2.42
C ARG A 83 -20.29 15.99 -2.56
N THR A 84 -20.94 15.85 -3.70
CA THR A 84 -21.73 14.65 -4.02
C THR A 84 -20.92 13.73 -4.92
N LEU A 85 -20.76 12.46 -4.50
CA LEU A 85 -20.22 11.40 -5.36
C LEU A 85 -21.25 11.02 -6.41
N ALA A 86 -22.46 10.66 -5.96
CA ALA A 86 -23.61 10.32 -6.78
C ALA A 86 -24.88 10.11 -5.92
N SER A 87 -26.03 10.13 -6.57
CA SER A 87 -27.27 9.54 -6.07
C SER A 87 -27.47 8.16 -6.69
N LEU A 88 -27.90 7.21 -5.87
CA LEU A 88 -28.02 5.81 -6.23
C LEU A 88 -29.45 5.31 -6.05
N LYS A 89 -29.96 4.62 -7.08
CA LYS A 89 -31.24 3.91 -7.04
C LYS A 89 -31.09 2.51 -7.61
N VAL A 90 -31.48 1.50 -6.85
CA VAL A 90 -31.53 0.11 -7.33
C VAL A 90 -32.94 -0.19 -7.82
N ASP A 91 -33.05 -0.81 -9.00
CA ASP A 91 -34.34 -1.29 -9.51
C ASP A 91 -34.66 -2.73 -9.08
N ASP A 92 -35.87 -3.19 -9.39
CA ASP A 92 -36.36 -4.53 -9.02
C ASP A 92 -35.52 -5.68 -9.62
N LYS A 93 -34.66 -5.39 -10.60
CA LYS A 93 -33.75 -6.35 -11.24
C LYS A 93 -32.33 -6.28 -10.67
N GLY A 94 -32.11 -5.48 -9.63
CA GLY A 94 -30.80 -5.28 -9.02
C GLY A 94 -29.86 -4.41 -9.85
N ARG A 95 -30.35 -3.67 -10.85
CA ARG A 95 -29.54 -2.74 -11.63
C ARG A 95 -29.44 -1.41 -10.89
N LEU A 96 -28.24 -0.85 -10.88
CA LEU A 96 -27.95 0.40 -10.20
C LEU A 96 -28.07 1.56 -11.20
N PHE A 97 -28.92 2.53 -10.89
CA PHE A 97 -28.96 3.83 -11.54
C PHE A 97 -28.12 4.80 -10.71
N LEU A 98 -27.12 5.37 -11.35
CA LEU A 98 -26.20 6.36 -10.79
C LEU A 98 -26.49 7.71 -11.47
N SER A 99 -26.95 8.68 -10.69
CA SER A 99 -27.27 10.04 -11.13
C SER A 99 -26.55 11.08 -10.29
N ASP A 100 -26.69 12.36 -10.65
CA ASP A 100 -26.07 13.50 -9.97
C ASP A 100 -24.53 13.43 -9.95
N LEU A 101 -23.94 12.73 -10.93
CA LEU A 101 -22.49 12.68 -11.07
C LEU A 101 -22.00 14.04 -11.54
N GLN A 102 -21.21 14.71 -10.69
CA GLN A 102 -20.69 16.03 -11.02
C GLN A 102 -19.61 15.94 -12.13
N PRO A 103 -19.60 16.85 -13.11
CA PRO A 103 -18.59 16.84 -14.16
C PRO A 103 -17.16 16.97 -13.63
N ASP A 104 -16.98 17.64 -12.50
CA ASP A 104 -15.69 17.90 -11.88
C ASP A 104 -15.31 16.90 -10.78
N ILE A 105 -15.91 15.71 -10.77
CA ILE A 105 -15.77 14.71 -9.70
C ILE A 105 -14.31 14.38 -9.32
N TYR A 106 -13.36 14.54 -10.25
CA TYR A 106 -11.92 14.30 -10.05
C TYR A 106 -11.07 15.57 -9.85
N LEU A 107 -11.70 16.74 -9.93
CA LEU A 107 -11.04 18.03 -9.80
C LEU A 107 -11.26 18.61 -8.40
N ASP A 108 -10.38 19.52 -8.01
CA ASP A 108 -10.53 20.28 -6.77
C ASP A 108 -11.76 21.20 -6.81
N ALA A 109 -12.30 21.51 -5.63
CA ALA A 109 -13.41 22.44 -5.50
C ALA A 109 -13.00 23.84 -6.00
N GLY A 110 -13.81 24.45 -6.86
CA GLY A 110 -13.48 25.75 -7.48
C GLY A 110 -12.56 25.69 -8.70
N SER A 111 -12.21 24.49 -9.17
CA SER A 111 -11.31 24.27 -10.31
C SER A 111 -11.70 25.00 -11.60
N GLU A 112 -12.98 25.29 -11.85
CA GLU A 112 -13.38 26.08 -13.03
C GLU A 112 -12.81 27.50 -13.01
N GLU A 113 -12.77 28.15 -11.84
CA GLU A 113 -12.23 29.50 -11.68
C GLU A 113 -10.71 29.52 -11.81
N GLU A 114 -10.04 28.50 -11.27
CA GLU A 114 -8.58 28.39 -11.27
C GLU A 114 -8.00 27.99 -12.63
N LEU A 115 -8.63 27.02 -13.30
CA LEU A 115 -8.19 26.49 -14.59
C LEU A 115 -8.65 27.36 -15.77
N GLY A 116 -9.77 28.08 -15.58
CA GLY A 116 -10.51 28.73 -16.65
C GLY A 116 -11.31 27.74 -17.51
N ALA A 117 -12.33 28.27 -18.19
CA ALA A 117 -13.37 27.46 -18.87
C ALA A 117 -12.85 26.43 -19.88
N ALA A 118 -11.78 26.75 -20.62
CA ALA A 118 -11.24 25.87 -21.65
C ALA A 118 -10.54 24.63 -21.04
N GLU A 119 -9.74 24.84 -20.00
CA GLU A 119 -9.00 23.77 -19.35
C GLU A 119 -9.90 22.94 -18.44
N TYR A 120 -10.84 23.59 -17.73
CA TYR A 120 -11.92 22.89 -17.04
C TYR A 120 -12.71 21.98 -17.98
N SER A 121 -13.17 22.52 -19.12
CA SER A 121 -13.89 21.73 -20.13
C SER A 121 -13.06 20.59 -20.72
N ARG A 122 -11.72 20.65 -20.66
CA ARG A 122 -10.85 19.56 -21.10
C ARG A 122 -10.85 18.43 -20.09
N GLN A 123 -10.71 18.75 -18.80
CA GLN A 123 -10.54 17.78 -17.72
C GLN A 123 -11.87 17.23 -17.17
N ALA A 124 -12.90 18.06 -17.04
CA ALA A 124 -14.21 17.65 -16.54
C ALA A 124 -14.86 16.57 -17.42
N LEU A 125 -15.73 15.76 -16.85
CA LEU A 125 -16.58 14.84 -17.59
C LEU A 125 -17.48 15.61 -18.58
N GLY A 126 -17.96 14.89 -19.58
CA GLY A 126 -18.85 15.39 -20.60
C GLY A 126 -20.24 15.72 -20.06
N LYS A 127 -20.96 16.59 -20.78
CA LYS A 127 -22.32 17.00 -20.38
C LYS A 127 -23.36 15.88 -20.41
N ASP A 128 -23.05 14.80 -21.12
CA ASP A 128 -23.89 13.60 -21.19
C ASP A 128 -23.39 12.48 -20.25
N ASP A 129 -22.34 12.73 -19.45
CA ASP A 129 -21.77 11.77 -18.53
C ASP A 129 -22.50 11.78 -17.17
N ASP A 130 -23.80 11.51 -17.20
CA ASP A 130 -24.64 11.32 -16.00
C ASP A 130 -25.79 10.33 -16.31
N ASN A 131 -26.55 9.92 -15.28
CA ASN A 131 -27.70 9.01 -15.38
C ASN A 131 -27.32 7.63 -15.95
N PHE A 132 -26.23 7.07 -15.43
CA PHE A 132 -25.71 5.78 -15.84
C PHE A 132 -26.55 4.64 -15.27
N ARG A 133 -26.91 3.68 -16.12
CA ARG A 133 -27.45 2.39 -15.70
C ARG A 133 -26.34 1.35 -15.68
N LEU A 134 -26.06 0.80 -14.51
CA LEU A 134 -25.04 -0.20 -14.26
C LEU A 134 -25.70 -1.55 -14.00
N ASP A 135 -25.32 -2.54 -14.80
CA ASP A 135 -25.75 -3.93 -14.60
C ASP A 135 -24.86 -4.60 -13.54
N PRO A 136 -25.41 -5.45 -12.66
CA PRO A 136 -24.64 -6.11 -11.62
C PRO A 136 -23.63 -7.09 -12.23
N ILE A 137 -22.39 -7.06 -11.72
CA ILE A 137 -21.29 -7.94 -12.11
C ILE A 137 -20.59 -8.50 -10.87
N PRO A 138 -19.81 -9.59 -10.98
CA PRO A 138 -19.02 -10.09 -9.86
C PRO A 138 -18.08 -9.02 -9.29
N ALA A 139 -17.98 -8.93 -7.96
CA ALA A 139 -17.17 -7.92 -7.28
C ALA A 139 -15.69 -7.96 -7.71
N ALA A 140 -15.13 -9.15 -7.93
CA ALA A 140 -13.77 -9.31 -8.43
C ALA A 140 -13.56 -8.65 -9.81
N THR A 141 -14.54 -8.76 -10.71
CA THR A 141 -14.52 -8.09 -12.02
C THR A 141 -14.57 -6.57 -11.88
N CYS A 142 -15.35 -6.06 -10.92
CA CYS A 142 -15.40 -4.62 -10.64
C CYS A 142 -14.05 -4.11 -10.08
N LYS A 143 -13.49 -4.79 -9.07
CA LYS A 143 -12.17 -4.47 -8.49
C LYS A 143 -11.04 -4.49 -9.53
N ALA A 144 -11.10 -5.38 -10.52
CA ALA A 144 -10.11 -5.45 -11.59
C ALA A 144 -10.03 -4.16 -12.41
N GLU A 145 -11.10 -3.37 -12.51
CA GLU A 145 -11.07 -2.07 -13.20
C GLU A 145 -10.35 -1.01 -12.38
N PHE A 146 -10.56 -0.97 -11.07
CA PHE A 146 -9.82 -0.10 -10.16
C PHE A 146 -8.32 -0.45 -10.15
N ALA A 147 -7.98 -1.74 -10.25
CA ALA A 147 -6.59 -2.19 -10.36
C ALA A 147 -5.84 -1.68 -11.62
N ARG A 148 -6.54 -1.09 -12.59
CA ARG A 148 -5.92 -0.47 -13.79
C ARG A 148 -5.43 0.96 -13.57
N ILE A 149 -5.78 1.60 -12.45
CA ILE A 149 -5.41 2.99 -12.11
C ILE A 149 -3.89 3.08 -11.94
N ASP A 150 -3.36 2.19 -11.12
CA ASP A 150 -1.94 1.94 -10.94
C ASP A 150 -1.80 0.43 -11.11
N PRO A 151 -1.25 -0.17 -12.18
CA PRO A 151 -1.14 -1.64 -12.29
C PRO A 151 0.01 -2.20 -11.45
N VAL A 152 -0.17 -3.36 -10.79
CA VAL A 152 0.93 -4.00 -10.04
C VAL A 152 2.01 -4.45 -11.02
N ASP A 153 3.26 -4.04 -10.82
CA ASP A 153 4.39 -4.60 -11.56
C ASP A 153 4.48 -6.12 -11.28
N PRO A 154 4.23 -6.99 -12.29
CA PRO A 154 4.25 -8.44 -12.10
C PRO A 154 5.58 -8.96 -11.60
N ALA A 155 6.69 -8.24 -11.86
CA ALA A 155 8.01 -8.63 -11.39
C ALA A 155 8.13 -8.61 -9.86
N LEU A 156 7.31 -7.82 -9.16
CA LEU A 156 7.31 -7.75 -7.69
C LEU A 156 6.79 -9.04 -7.03
N GLY A 157 6.02 -9.85 -7.75
CA GLY A 157 5.40 -11.07 -7.23
C GLY A 157 4.38 -10.80 -6.11
N PRO A 158 3.99 -11.85 -5.35
CA PRO A 158 3.05 -11.72 -4.25
C PRO A 158 3.57 -10.82 -3.12
N PRO A 159 2.68 -10.23 -2.32
CA PRO A 159 2.97 -9.56 -1.05
C PRO A 159 3.88 -10.32 -0.06
N LEU A 160 4.54 -9.63 0.87
CA LEU A 160 5.42 -10.29 1.83
C LEU A 160 4.65 -11.22 2.77
N ARG A 161 3.44 -10.87 3.25
CA ARG A 161 2.61 -11.77 4.09
C ARG A 161 2.21 -13.07 3.41
N GLU A 162 2.15 -13.08 2.08
CA GLU A 162 1.82 -14.27 1.31
C GLU A 162 3.06 -15.13 1.11
N ARG A 163 4.21 -14.48 0.88
CA ARG A 163 5.52 -15.12 0.69
C ARG A 163 6.12 -15.67 1.99
N LEU A 164 5.86 -15.01 3.10
CA LEU A 164 6.38 -15.34 4.44
C LEU A 164 5.21 -15.81 5.32
N LYS A 165 5.44 -16.82 6.16
CA LYS A 165 4.40 -17.40 7.02
C LYS A 165 4.73 -17.20 8.50
N PRO A 166 3.70 -17.06 9.36
CA PRO A 166 3.91 -16.78 10.79
C PRO A 166 4.76 -17.84 11.50
N ASP A 167 4.70 -19.08 11.05
CA ASP A 167 5.36 -20.26 11.61
C ASP A 167 6.63 -20.68 10.83
N GLN A 168 7.07 -19.90 9.85
CA GLN A 168 8.21 -20.24 9.00
C GLN A 168 9.39 -19.29 9.19
N ALA A 169 10.58 -19.88 9.28
CA ALA A 169 11.83 -19.15 9.29
C ALA A 169 12.15 -18.61 7.88
N PHE A 170 12.68 -17.39 7.79
CA PHE A 170 13.19 -16.84 6.53
C PHE A 170 14.52 -16.11 6.73
N CYS A 171 15.30 -15.98 5.66
CA CYS A 171 16.60 -15.32 5.66
C CYS A 171 16.75 -14.59 4.33
N TYR A 172 16.97 -13.28 4.42
CA TYR A 172 17.28 -12.41 3.29
C TYR A 172 18.57 -11.67 3.61
N GLY A 173 19.45 -11.49 2.63
CA GLY A 173 20.69 -10.80 2.87
C GLY A 173 21.36 -10.28 1.62
N ARG A 174 22.44 -9.55 1.85
CA ARG A 174 23.37 -9.12 0.81
C ARG A 174 24.77 -9.07 1.36
N ASP A 175 25.71 -9.52 0.54
CA ASP A 175 27.14 -9.44 0.78
C ASP A 175 27.78 -8.57 -0.28
N TYR A 176 28.69 -7.70 0.14
CA TYR A 176 29.48 -6.85 -0.74
C TYR A 176 30.93 -7.35 -0.75
N ASP A 177 31.42 -7.62 -1.95
CA ASP A 177 32.81 -8.06 -2.13
C ASP A 177 33.79 -6.89 -2.07
N ALA A 178 35.08 -7.22 -2.07
CA ALA A 178 36.15 -6.22 -2.01
C ALA A 178 36.16 -5.28 -3.22
N ALA A 179 35.72 -5.75 -4.40
CA ALA A 179 35.67 -4.93 -5.61
C ALA A 179 34.59 -3.85 -5.48
N HIS A 180 33.40 -4.23 -5.03
CA HIS A 180 32.28 -3.31 -4.77
C HIS A 180 32.62 -2.30 -3.69
N LEU A 181 33.18 -2.75 -2.56
CA LEU A 181 33.58 -1.86 -1.48
C LEU A 181 34.76 -0.94 -1.89
N GLY A 182 35.61 -1.38 -2.83
CA GLY A 182 36.65 -0.56 -3.42
C GLY A 182 36.10 0.58 -4.29
N SER A 183 34.99 0.35 -5.01
CA SER A 183 34.34 1.39 -5.82
C SER A 183 33.35 2.26 -5.04
N HIS A 184 32.98 1.88 -3.81
CA HIS A 184 32.08 2.63 -2.93
C HIS A 184 32.78 2.94 -1.60
N PRO A 185 33.75 3.88 -1.61
CA PRO A 185 34.60 4.14 -0.46
C PRO A 185 33.87 4.72 0.75
N ASP A 186 32.63 5.21 0.61
CA ASP A 186 31.82 5.71 1.72
C ASP A 186 30.94 4.63 2.36
N GLN A 187 30.71 3.52 1.65
CA GLN A 187 29.90 2.40 2.11
C GLN A 187 30.53 1.74 3.34
N LEU A 188 29.80 1.71 4.45
CA LEU A 188 30.24 1.09 5.71
C LEU A 188 29.80 -0.37 5.83
N THR A 189 28.62 -0.69 5.30
CA THR A 189 28.02 -2.03 5.39
C THR A 189 28.72 -3.00 4.45
N ARG A 190 29.31 -4.06 5.00
CA ARG A 190 29.90 -5.18 4.25
C ARG A 190 28.90 -6.30 4.00
N SER A 191 28.09 -6.60 5.01
CA SER A 191 27.02 -7.60 4.91
C SER A 191 25.84 -7.19 5.74
N ILE A 192 24.66 -7.57 5.27
CA ILE A 192 23.41 -7.33 5.95
C ILE A 192 22.50 -8.55 5.83
N ARG A 193 21.78 -8.85 6.91
CA ARG A 193 20.80 -9.94 7.02
C ARG A 193 19.51 -9.41 7.63
N VAL A 194 18.37 -9.87 7.11
CA VAL A 194 17.05 -9.76 7.72
C VAL A 194 16.51 -11.18 7.83
N PHE A 195 16.18 -11.60 9.05
CA PHE A 195 15.79 -12.98 9.28
C PHE A 195 14.78 -13.15 10.39
N ARG A 196 14.18 -14.33 10.39
CA ARG A 196 13.34 -14.85 11.44
C ARG A 196 13.80 -16.28 11.70
N GLY A 197 14.39 -16.51 12.87
CA GLY A 197 14.90 -17.79 13.33
C GLY A 197 14.06 -18.34 14.48
N LYS A 198 14.65 -19.25 15.26
CA LYS A 198 13.94 -19.93 16.36
C LYS A 198 13.45 -18.95 17.45
N VAL A 199 14.23 -17.91 17.74
CA VAL A 199 13.93 -16.92 18.78
C VAL A 199 12.72 -16.08 18.38
N GLU A 200 12.73 -15.54 17.17
CA GLU A 200 11.65 -14.69 16.65
C GLU A 200 10.35 -15.49 16.45
N LEU A 201 10.47 -16.75 16.01
CA LEU A 201 9.33 -17.66 15.91
C LEU A 201 8.71 -17.95 17.28
N ALA A 202 9.53 -18.19 18.30
CA ALA A 202 9.06 -18.42 19.67
C ALA A 202 8.42 -17.16 20.28
N SER A 203 8.99 -15.97 20.02
CA SER A 203 8.43 -14.69 20.45
C SER A 203 7.03 -14.48 19.89
N PHE A 204 6.86 -14.66 18.57
CA PHE A 204 5.53 -14.56 17.95
C PHE A 204 4.56 -15.64 18.45
N ALA A 205 5.01 -16.88 18.65
CA ALA A 205 4.15 -17.94 19.17
C ALA A 205 3.65 -17.66 20.60
N SER A 206 4.36 -16.83 21.38
CA SER A 206 4.00 -16.51 22.77
C SER A 206 2.93 -15.42 22.92
N GLY A 207 2.70 -14.59 21.89
CA GLY A 207 1.78 -13.45 22.00
C GLY A 207 1.39 -12.76 20.69
N GLY A 208 1.74 -13.33 19.54
CA GLY A 208 1.30 -12.87 18.22
C GLY A 208 -0.05 -13.45 17.82
N ASP A 209 -0.66 -12.84 16.80
CA ASP A 209 -1.94 -13.27 16.26
C ASP A 209 -1.78 -13.66 14.78
N ALA A 210 -1.80 -14.96 14.51
CA ALA A 210 -1.68 -15.49 13.15
C ALA A 210 -2.83 -15.05 12.23
N ALA A 211 -4.01 -14.72 12.77
CA ALA A 211 -5.14 -14.22 11.98
C ALA A 211 -4.91 -12.78 11.48
N ASN A 212 -4.07 -12.01 12.18
CA ASN A 212 -3.71 -10.63 11.85
C ASN A 212 -2.30 -10.51 11.26
N TRP A 213 -1.72 -11.60 10.75
CA TRP A 213 -0.41 -11.60 10.11
C TRP A 213 -0.31 -10.54 8.99
N PRO A 214 0.72 -9.68 8.96
CA PRO A 214 2.00 -9.76 9.67
C PRO A 214 2.10 -8.96 10.98
N ASP A 215 0.99 -8.56 11.59
CA ASP A 215 1.02 -7.74 12.81
C ASP A 215 1.66 -8.47 13.99
N GLY A 216 2.65 -7.82 14.60
CA GLY A 216 3.47 -8.41 15.64
C GLY A 216 4.58 -9.33 15.12
N ALA A 217 4.83 -9.38 13.80
CA ALA A 217 5.89 -10.22 13.25
C ALA A 217 7.27 -9.76 13.75
N ASP A 218 7.83 -10.54 14.67
CA ASP A 218 9.18 -10.34 15.15
C ASP A 218 10.24 -10.77 14.12
N ILE A 219 11.27 -9.95 13.93
CA ILE A 219 12.41 -10.19 13.04
C ILE A 219 13.71 -9.69 13.67
N ALA A 220 14.83 -10.17 13.16
CA ALA A 220 16.16 -9.66 13.48
C ALA A 220 16.86 -9.13 12.21
N VAL A 221 17.63 -8.06 12.40
CA VAL A 221 18.49 -7.47 11.37
C VAL A 221 19.92 -7.47 11.88
N THR A 222 20.82 -8.08 11.12
CA THR A 222 22.25 -8.12 11.42
C THR A 222 23.02 -7.33 10.38
N VAL A 223 23.89 -6.44 10.84
CA VAL A 223 24.78 -5.63 9.99
C VAL A 223 26.22 -5.86 10.42
N THR A 224 27.08 -6.18 9.45
CA THR A 224 28.53 -6.25 9.63
C THR A 224 29.17 -5.10 8.87
N THR A 225 29.99 -4.30 9.55
CA THR A 225 30.69 -3.18 8.91
C THR A 225 32.10 -3.59 8.45
N ARG A 226 32.67 -2.80 7.54
CA ARG A 226 34.06 -2.97 7.09
C ARG A 226 35.11 -2.55 8.13
N GLN A 227 34.75 -1.70 9.10
CA GLN A 227 35.70 -1.12 10.08
C GLN A 227 35.59 -1.83 11.42
N LYS A 228 36.49 -2.78 11.69
CA LYS A 228 36.41 -3.75 12.81
C LYS A 228 35.13 -4.59 12.66
N SER A 229 35.27 -5.89 12.40
CA SER A 229 34.19 -6.85 12.09
C SER A 229 33.16 -7.08 13.21
N ALA A 230 32.81 -6.05 13.99
CA ALA A 230 31.72 -6.08 14.93
C ALA A 230 30.43 -6.24 14.14
N GLU A 231 29.81 -7.38 14.36
CA GLU A 231 28.46 -7.68 13.95
C GLU A 231 27.50 -7.02 14.94
N VAL A 232 26.48 -6.34 14.43
CA VAL A 232 25.43 -5.71 15.24
C VAL A 232 24.12 -6.35 14.83
N THR A 233 23.43 -6.95 15.80
CA THR A 233 22.09 -7.50 15.62
C THR A 233 21.08 -6.62 16.36
N GLN A 234 19.97 -6.31 15.70
CA GLN A 234 18.86 -5.55 16.25
C GLN A 234 17.55 -6.26 15.96
N THR A 235 16.64 -6.24 16.92
CA THR A 235 15.35 -6.92 16.83
C THR A 235 14.22 -5.91 16.62
N TYR A 236 13.24 -6.28 15.81
CA TYR A 236 12.14 -5.43 15.41
C TYR A 236 10.82 -6.19 15.47
N SER A 237 9.73 -5.48 15.78
CA SER A 237 8.36 -5.97 15.68
C SER A 237 7.69 -5.24 14.52
N CYS A 238 7.19 -5.99 13.54
CA CYS A 238 6.59 -5.47 12.33
C CYS A 238 5.05 -5.44 12.40
N GLN A 239 4.46 -4.56 11.60
CA GLN A 239 3.05 -4.52 11.27
C GLN A 239 2.87 -4.21 9.78
N GLY A 240 1.75 -4.64 9.20
CA GLY A 240 1.41 -4.27 7.84
C GLY A 240 1.10 -2.77 7.77
N GLU A 241 1.72 -2.04 6.84
CA GLU A 241 1.42 -0.62 6.60
C GLU A 241 1.45 -0.33 5.11
N ALA A 242 0.27 -0.04 4.54
CA ALA A 242 0.13 0.19 3.11
C ALA A 242 1.00 -0.80 2.33
N ASP A 243 2.07 -0.33 1.68
CA ASP A 243 2.89 -1.11 0.79
C ASP A 243 4.14 -1.81 1.33
N GLN A 244 4.25 -1.85 2.64
CA GLN A 244 5.41 -2.25 3.39
C GLN A 244 5.03 -2.93 4.71
N TRP A 245 6.01 -3.57 5.33
CA TRP A 245 5.98 -3.82 6.76
C TRP A 245 6.70 -2.65 7.42
N ARG A 246 6.03 -1.97 8.35
CA ARG A 246 6.68 -1.02 9.24
C ARG A 246 7.11 -1.75 10.49
N CYS A 247 8.41 -1.73 10.79
CA CYS A 247 8.96 -2.46 11.92
C CYS A 247 9.63 -1.51 12.89
N ALA A 248 9.13 -1.48 14.12
CA ALA A 248 9.71 -0.70 15.20
C ALA A 248 10.73 -1.55 15.97
N ALA A 249 11.88 -0.95 16.32
CA ALA A 249 12.87 -1.61 17.15
C ALA A 249 12.23 -2.06 18.47
N SER A 250 12.51 -3.29 18.88
CA SER A 250 11.85 -3.94 19.99
C SER A 250 12.86 -4.56 20.94
N SER A 251 12.67 -4.31 22.24
CA SER A 251 13.43 -4.96 23.30
C SER A 251 12.82 -6.29 23.76
N LYS A 252 11.70 -6.73 23.16
CA LYS A 252 11.04 -8.01 23.50
C LYS A 252 12.00 -9.21 23.48
N MET A 253 13.00 -9.14 22.61
CA MET A 253 13.97 -10.21 22.36
C MET A 253 15.39 -9.82 22.79
N SER A 254 15.58 -8.73 23.56
CA SER A 254 16.88 -8.26 24.02
C SER A 254 16.87 -7.97 25.52
N ASP A 255 17.96 -8.29 26.23
CA ASP A 255 18.13 -8.00 27.66
C ASP A 255 18.39 -6.50 27.98
N SER A 256 18.37 -5.62 26.97
CA SER A 256 18.80 -4.22 27.07
C SER A 256 17.65 -3.26 27.42
N SER A 257 17.83 -2.45 28.47
CA SER A 257 16.82 -1.49 28.97
C SER A 257 16.98 -0.06 28.42
N CYS A 258 17.30 0.10 27.13
CA CYS A 258 17.51 1.43 26.53
C CYS A 258 16.29 1.91 25.72
N ASP A 259 16.11 3.23 25.62
CA ASP A 259 15.05 3.81 24.79
C ASP A 259 15.42 3.70 23.30
N ILE A 260 14.79 2.75 22.62
CA ILE A 260 14.86 2.53 21.17
C ILE A 260 13.57 2.96 20.46
N ALA A 261 12.64 3.58 21.19
CA ALA A 261 11.42 4.11 20.60
C ALA A 261 11.81 5.12 19.51
N GLN A 262 11.10 5.10 18.37
CA GLN A 262 11.38 5.89 17.16
C GLN A 262 12.44 5.35 16.19
N LYS A 263 13.01 4.15 16.40
CA LYS A 263 13.89 3.52 15.40
C LYS A 263 13.11 2.51 14.55
N GLU A 264 12.80 2.93 13.33
CA GLU A 264 11.98 2.15 12.41
C GLU A 264 12.76 1.67 11.21
N ILE A 265 12.35 0.52 10.68
CA ILE A 265 12.74 0.04 9.37
C ILE A 265 11.49 -0.34 8.59
N PHE A 266 11.62 -0.34 7.28
CA PHE A 266 10.56 -0.69 6.35
C PHE A 266 10.99 -1.86 5.49
N LEU A 267 10.16 -2.90 5.42
CA LEU A 267 10.36 -4.01 4.49
C LEU A 267 9.34 -3.92 3.35
N LYS A 268 9.80 -3.98 2.11
CA LYS A 268 8.93 -4.08 0.92
C LYS A 268 9.29 -5.32 0.13
N ARG A 269 8.31 -5.88 -0.60
CA ARG A 269 8.64 -6.85 -1.64
C ARG A 269 9.48 -6.18 -2.72
N GLY A 270 10.53 -6.85 -3.16
CA GLY A 270 11.30 -6.45 -4.33
C GLY A 270 11.09 -7.43 -5.48
N ALA A 271 11.47 -7.01 -6.68
CA ALA A 271 11.34 -7.82 -7.88
C ALA A 271 12.05 -9.18 -7.74
N ASN A 272 11.54 -10.19 -8.45
CA ASN A 272 12.13 -11.53 -8.57
C ASN A 272 12.41 -12.19 -7.21
N GLY A 273 11.50 -12.03 -6.25
CA GLY A 273 11.61 -12.66 -4.94
C GLY A 273 12.64 -12.00 -4.02
N THR A 274 13.14 -10.80 -4.32
CA THR A 274 13.94 -10.01 -3.39
C THR A 274 13.09 -9.33 -2.30
N MET A 275 13.74 -8.77 -1.29
CA MET A 275 13.17 -7.91 -0.26
C MET A 275 13.92 -6.57 -0.25
N MET A 276 13.20 -5.46 -0.14
CA MET A 276 13.79 -4.14 0.06
C MET A 276 13.72 -3.81 1.54
N LEU A 277 14.86 -3.48 2.15
CA LEU A 277 14.96 -2.98 3.53
C LEU A 277 15.32 -1.50 3.47
N ALA A 278 14.60 -0.64 4.20
CA ALA A 278 14.88 0.78 4.22
C ALA A 278 14.75 1.40 5.62
N ASN A 279 15.56 2.42 5.89
CA ASN A 279 15.31 3.41 6.95
C ASN A 279 15.67 4.80 6.37
N PRO A 280 14.73 5.46 5.67
CA PRO A 280 15.03 6.68 4.93
C PRO A 280 15.37 7.87 5.84
N ASN A 281 14.79 7.89 7.05
CA ASN A 281 14.91 9.00 8.00
C ASN A 281 16.24 8.98 8.75
N SER A 282 16.74 7.80 9.10
CA SER A 282 17.85 7.68 10.05
C SER A 282 18.95 6.70 9.65
N ALA A 283 18.86 6.06 8.46
CA ALA A 283 19.71 4.95 8.00
C ALA A 283 19.75 3.76 9.00
N LEU A 284 20.32 2.61 8.60
CA LEU A 284 20.31 1.41 9.46
C LEU A 284 21.33 1.49 10.59
N ALA A 285 21.01 0.85 11.71
CA ALA A 285 21.89 0.71 12.85
C ALA A 285 23.17 -0.04 12.49
N ILE A 286 24.30 0.66 12.40
CA ILE A 286 25.64 0.08 12.22
C ILE A 286 26.41 -0.08 13.54
N VAL A 287 25.80 0.33 14.64
CA VAL A 287 26.26 0.19 16.03
C VAL A 287 25.05 -0.20 16.88
N ASP A 288 25.28 -0.86 18.01
CA ASP A 288 24.20 -1.20 18.93
C ASP A 288 23.44 0.07 19.33
N LEU A 289 22.13 0.07 19.11
CA LEU A 289 21.22 1.18 19.39
C LEU A 289 21.24 1.58 20.88
N CYS A 290 21.61 0.66 21.77
CA CYS A 290 21.79 0.91 23.20
C CYS A 290 23.19 1.37 23.61
N SER A 291 24.15 1.41 22.69
CA SER A 291 25.51 1.82 23.01
C SER A 291 25.66 3.34 23.14
N LYS A 292 26.50 3.80 24.07
CA LYS A 292 26.88 5.23 24.19
C LYS A 292 27.56 5.80 22.93
N ALA A 293 28.04 4.93 22.04
CA ALA A 293 28.65 5.30 20.76
C ALA A 293 27.61 5.64 19.67
N ALA A 294 26.32 5.34 19.90
CA ALA A 294 25.28 5.49 18.88
C ALA A 294 24.93 6.94 18.55
N ASP A 295 25.08 7.89 19.49
CA ASP A 295 24.83 9.35 19.40
C ASP A 295 23.78 9.79 18.36
N GLY A 296 22.71 9.00 18.21
CA GLY A 296 21.65 9.16 17.21
C GLY A 296 22.03 9.09 15.72
N LYS A 297 23.32 9.00 15.34
CA LYS A 297 23.76 9.15 13.94
C LYS A 297 24.26 7.83 13.38
N THR A 298 23.38 7.11 12.68
CA THR A 298 23.88 6.12 11.72
C THR A 298 24.44 6.92 10.53
N LYS A 299 25.78 6.99 10.42
CA LYS A 299 26.46 7.72 9.35
C LYS A 299 26.55 6.89 8.05
N SER A 300 25.59 5.99 7.82
CA SER A 300 25.52 5.19 6.59
C SER A 300 24.74 5.97 5.53
N ASP A 301 25.34 6.19 4.38
CA ASP A 301 24.66 6.60 3.14
C ASP A 301 23.71 5.50 2.62
N ASP A 302 23.97 4.24 3.01
CA ASP A 302 23.12 3.09 2.75
C ASP A 302 21.79 3.11 3.52
N LYS A 303 20.82 3.86 2.99
CA LYS A 303 19.45 3.93 3.53
C LYS A 303 18.52 2.84 3.03
N VAL A 304 18.86 2.19 1.93
CA VAL A 304 18.01 1.23 1.22
C VAL A 304 18.85 0.07 0.70
N TYR A 305 18.41 -1.15 0.98
CA TYR A 305 19.09 -2.39 0.61
C TYR A 305 18.14 -3.28 -0.16
N ARG A 306 18.60 -3.81 -1.29
CA ARG A 306 17.97 -4.94 -1.96
C ARG A 306 18.58 -6.23 -1.43
N LEU A 307 17.78 -7.09 -0.84
CA LEU A 307 18.20 -8.33 -0.19
C LEU A 307 17.73 -9.53 -0.99
N GLN A 308 18.61 -10.51 -1.15
CA GLN A 308 18.33 -11.76 -1.83
C GLN A 308 17.90 -12.83 -0.82
N PRO A 309 16.99 -13.74 -1.19
CA PRO A 309 16.69 -14.90 -0.35
C PRO A 309 17.97 -15.74 -0.17
N MET A 310 18.18 -16.20 1.05
CA MET A 310 19.35 -16.96 1.46
C MET A 310 18.92 -18.17 2.30
N PRO A 311 19.75 -19.24 2.37
CA PRO A 311 19.46 -20.35 3.28
C PRO A 311 19.52 -19.87 4.73
N GLN A 312 18.74 -20.48 5.62
CA GLN A 312 18.73 -20.15 7.05
C GLN A 312 20.13 -20.13 7.69
N SER A 313 21.01 -21.03 7.25
CA SER A 313 22.40 -21.10 7.72
C SER A 313 23.23 -19.86 7.42
N ALA A 314 22.80 -18.97 6.52
CA ALA A 314 23.48 -17.71 6.21
C ALA A 314 23.03 -16.54 7.11
N CYS A 315 21.95 -16.70 7.86
CA CYS A 315 21.46 -15.74 8.85
C CYS A 315 21.53 -16.27 10.29
N SER A 316 21.76 -17.57 10.49
CA SER A 316 22.00 -18.12 11.82
C SER A 316 23.33 -17.58 12.34
N PRO A 317 23.35 -16.84 13.46
CA PRO A 317 24.59 -16.62 14.20
C PRO A 317 25.16 -17.96 14.70
#